data_AF-A0AAW6I7K9-F1
#
_entry.id   AF-A0AAW6I7K9-F1
#
_cell.length_a   1.000
_cell.length_b   1.000
_cell.length_c   1.000
_cell.angle_alpha   90.00
_cell.angle_beta   90.00
_cell.angle_gamma   90.00
#
_symmetry.space_group_name_H-M   'P 1'
#
loop_
_entity.id
_entity.type
_entity.pdbx_description
1 polymer ?
#
loop_
_entity_poly.entity_id
_entity_poly.type
_entity_poly.pdbx_seq_one_letter_code
_entity_poly.pdbx_strand_id
1 'polypeptide(L)'
;GHTIFVGDRLKDTPIDNPVRRAYQLHRERAKVEHWNHHTADPTAVLLAVRGILNYWNLSECGYIDIKNNCSFVWKDHSEGNQRYIKQKMDRGRLGRILEDLMVIPPDKH
;
A
#
# COMPACT_ATOMS: atom_id res chain seq x y z
N GLY A 1 -3.04 0.80 -3.15
CA GLY A 1 -2.78 -0.47 -2.46
C GLY A 1 -3.88 -1.52 -2.58
N HIS A 2 -5.17 -1.20 -2.56
CA HIS A 2 -6.23 -2.21 -2.38
C HIS A 2 -6.24 -3.33 -3.44
N THR A 3 -5.79 -3.07 -4.66
CA THR A 3 -5.69 -4.05 -5.74
C THR A 3 -4.25 -4.43 -6.11
N ILE A 4 -3.28 -4.10 -5.25
CA ILE A 4 -1.86 -4.42 -5.45
C ILE A 4 -1.46 -5.40 -4.35
N PHE A 5 -1.11 -6.61 -4.75
CA PHE A 5 -0.73 -7.69 -3.86
C PHE A 5 0.71 -8.10 -4.12
N VAL A 6 1.54 -8.07 -3.07
CA VAL A 6 2.97 -8.41 -3.15
C VAL A 6 3.42 -9.14 -1.88
N GLY A 7 4.62 -9.71 -1.90
CA GLY A 7 5.24 -10.33 -0.73
C GLY A 7 5.66 -11.78 -0.94
N ASP A 8 5.37 -12.38 -2.09
CA ASP A 8 5.86 -13.73 -2.42
C ASP A 8 7.38 -13.81 -2.41
N ARG A 9 8.07 -12.78 -2.91
CA ARG A 9 9.55 -12.74 -2.94
C ARG A 9 10.20 -12.72 -1.56
N LEU A 10 9.46 -12.43 -0.49
CA LEU A 10 9.97 -12.48 0.88
C LEU A 10 10.31 -13.91 1.33
N LYS A 11 9.80 -14.93 0.65
CA LYS A 11 10.18 -16.32 0.93
C LYS A 11 11.67 -16.57 0.71
N ASP A 12 12.26 -15.84 -0.25
CA ASP A 12 13.63 -16.02 -0.71
C ASP A 12 14.63 -15.06 -0.04
N THR A 13 14.17 -14.17 0.85
CA THR A 13 15.04 -13.23 1.57
C THR A 13 15.66 -13.88 2.82
N PRO A 14 16.74 -13.33 3.40
CA PRO A 14 17.35 -13.87 4.64
C PRO A 14 16.36 -14.04 5.80
N ILE A 15 16.60 -15.03 6.66
CA ILE A 15 15.69 -15.34 7.79
C ILE A 15 15.63 -14.22 8.85
N ASP A 16 16.66 -13.38 8.90
CA ASP A 16 16.74 -12.22 9.79
C ASP A 16 16.06 -10.96 9.21
N ASN A 17 15.49 -11.02 7.99
CA ASN A 17 14.66 -9.94 7.48
C ASN A 17 13.33 -9.88 8.29
N PRO A 18 13.07 -8.78 9.02
CA PRO A 18 11.88 -8.68 9.87
C PRO A 18 10.57 -8.66 9.07
N VAL A 19 10.59 -8.15 7.84
CA VAL A 19 9.42 -8.14 6.94
C VAL A 19 9.09 -9.55 6.49
N ARG A 20 10.10 -10.38 6.19
CA ARG A 20 9.92 -11.82 5.94
C ARG A 20 9.21 -12.49 7.12
N ARG A 21 9.68 -12.26 8.35
CA ARG A 21 9.10 -12.87 9.53
C ARG A 21 7.65 -12.45 9.76
N ALA A 22 7.33 -11.17 9.57
CA ALA A 22 5.97 -10.65 9.69
C ALA A 22 5.03 -11.29 8.66
N TYR A 23 5.45 -11.39 7.40
CA TYR A 23 4.67 -12.05 6.35
C TYR A 23 4.50 -13.53 6.64
N GLN A 24 5.57 -14.24 7.00
CA GLN A 24 5.49 -15.65 7.38
C GLN A 24 4.38 -15.91 8.40
N LEU A 25 4.44 -15.22 9.54
CA LEU A 25 3.47 -15.40 10.64
C LEU A 25 2.04 -15.09 10.21
N HIS A 26 1.84 -14.01 9.45
CA HIS A 26 0.53 -13.63 8.95
C HIS A 26 -0.04 -14.67 7.97
N ARG A 27 0.79 -15.20 7.06
CA ARG A 27 0.36 -16.12 5.99
C ARG A 27 0.19 -17.55 6.46
N GLU A 28 1.04 -18.03 7.36
CA GLU A 28 0.86 -19.32 8.04
C GLU A 28 -0.46 -19.35 8.81
N ARG A 29 -0.78 -18.28 9.53
CA ARG A 29 -2.08 -18.14 10.23
C ARG A 29 -3.26 -18.18 9.26
N ALA A 30 -3.12 -17.57 8.09
CA ALA A 30 -4.14 -17.56 7.05
C ALA A 30 -4.26 -18.88 6.26
N LYS A 31 -3.33 -19.83 6.45
CA LYS A 31 -3.23 -21.11 5.71
C LYS A 31 -3.21 -20.92 4.20
N VAL A 32 -2.51 -19.89 3.71
CA VAL A 32 -2.39 -19.61 2.27
C VAL A 32 -0.98 -19.92 1.79
N GLU A 33 -0.87 -20.65 0.68
CA GLU A 33 0.43 -21.06 0.11
C GLU A 33 1.24 -19.88 -0.44
N HIS A 34 0.58 -18.92 -1.08
CA HIS A 34 1.21 -17.67 -1.50
C HIS A 34 1.19 -16.64 -0.36
N TRP A 35 2.22 -15.80 -0.34
CA TRP A 35 2.41 -14.71 0.61
C TRP A 35 1.90 -13.36 0.12
N ASN A 36 1.57 -13.23 -1.18
CA ASN A 36 0.99 -12.00 -1.72
C ASN A 36 -0.17 -11.46 -0.86
N HIS A 37 -0.01 -10.25 -0.34
CA HIS A 37 -0.97 -9.57 0.53
C HIS A 37 -1.23 -8.15 0.04
N HIS A 38 -2.44 -7.64 0.28
CA HIS A 38 -2.81 -6.30 -0.15
C HIS A 38 -1.89 -5.26 0.50
N THR A 39 -1.57 -4.20 -0.24
CA THR A 39 -0.52 -3.25 0.14
C THR A 39 -1.07 -1.88 0.54
N ALA A 40 -2.20 -1.83 1.25
CA ALA A 40 -2.79 -0.55 1.66
C ALA A 40 -1.82 0.26 2.53
N ASP A 41 -1.32 -0.33 3.62
CA ASP A 41 -0.42 0.36 4.55
C ASP A 41 0.96 0.64 3.93
N PRO A 42 1.63 -0.31 3.23
CA PRO A 42 2.85 0.00 2.49
C PRO A 42 2.69 1.13 1.45
N THR A 43 1.52 1.20 0.79
CA THR A 43 1.21 2.31 -0.13
C THR A 43 1.15 3.64 0.62
N ALA A 44 0.50 3.67 1.80
CA ALA A 44 0.39 4.89 2.60
C ALA A 44 1.76 5.37 3.10
N VAL A 45 2.63 4.45 3.53
CA VAL A 45 4.02 4.77 3.93
C VAL A 45 4.83 5.31 2.74
N LEU A 46 4.73 4.66 1.57
CA LEU A 46 5.41 5.11 0.37
C LEU A 46 4.99 6.54 -0.03
N LEU A 47 3.69 6.84 0.08
CA LEU A 47 3.13 8.17 -0.13
C LEU A 47 3.70 9.19 0.87
N ALA A 48 3.74 8.86 2.16
CA ALA A 48 4.25 9.76 3.19
C ALA A 48 5.74 10.10 2.98
N VAL A 49 6.55 9.11 2.57
CA VAL A 49 8.00 9.29 2.40
C VAL A 49 8.37 9.92 1.06
N ARG A 50 7.71 9.52 -0.04
CA ARG A 50 8.10 9.92 -1.41
C ARG A 50 7.16 10.93 -2.06
N GLY A 51 6.04 11.25 -1.41
CA GLY A 51 5.03 12.15 -1.96
C GLY A 51 4.29 11.57 -3.17
N ILE A 52 3.53 12.45 -3.85
CA ILE A 52 2.57 12.06 -4.90
C ILE A 52 3.18 11.99 -6.31
N LEU A 53 4.10 12.90 -6.67
CA LEU A 53 4.38 13.32 -8.06
C LEU A 53 4.62 12.18 -9.07
N ASN A 54 5.33 11.14 -8.65
CA ASN A 54 5.75 10.03 -9.50
C ASN A 54 4.74 8.87 -9.55
N TYR A 55 3.85 8.78 -8.57
CA TYR A 55 3.05 7.58 -8.32
C TYR A 55 1.54 7.83 -8.42
N TRP A 56 1.10 9.01 -7.99
CA TRP A 56 -0.31 9.39 -7.86
C TRP A 56 -0.55 10.82 -8.33
N ASN A 57 -1.77 11.08 -8.76
CA ASN A 57 -2.34 12.42 -8.87
C ASN A 57 -3.27 12.67 -7.69
N LEU A 58 -3.56 13.92 -7.37
CA LEU A 58 -4.66 14.25 -6.46
C LEU A 58 -5.97 14.39 -7.24
N SER A 59 -7.07 13.98 -6.62
CA SER A 59 -8.41 14.33 -7.10
C SER A 59 -8.64 15.84 -7.03
N GLU A 60 -9.72 16.32 -7.66
CA GLU A 60 -10.31 17.61 -7.30
C GLU A 60 -10.77 17.64 -5.84
N CYS A 61 -11.01 18.84 -5.33
CA CYS A 61 -11.49 19.04 -3.97
C CYS A 61 -12.87 18.41 -3.75
N GLY A 62 -13.03 17.83 -2.56
CA GLY A 62 -14.27 17.21 -2.13
C GLY A 62 -14.24 16.91 -0.65
N TYR A 63 -15.07 15.98 -0.22
CA TYR A 63 -15.04 15.39 1.12
C TYR A 63 -15.68 14.00 1.11
N ILE A 64 -15.34 13.22 2.15
CA ILE A 64 -15.99 11.93 2.40
C ILE A 64 -17.27 12.17 3.24
N ASP A 65 -18.41 11.78 2.69
CA ASP A 65 -19.70 11.79 3.38
C ASP A 65 -19.97 10.38 3.94
N ILE A 66 -19.65 10.18 5.22
CA ILE A 66 -19.82 8.90 5.93
C ILE A 66 -21.25 8.81 6.45
N LYS A 67 -21.95 7.74 6.08
CA LYS A 67 -23.33 7.45 6.49
C LYS A 67 -23.36 6.68 7.81
N ASN A 68 -24.51 6.68 8.47
CA ASN A 68 -24.73 5.98 9.75
C ASN A 68 -24.47 4.47 9.68
N ASN A 69 -24.55 3.86 8.49
CA ASN A 69 -24.22 2.45 8.26
C ASN A 69 -22.74 2.22 7.89
N CYS A 70 -21.87 3.20 8.12
CA CYS A 70 -20.44 3.19 7.77
C CYS A 70 -20.13 3.06 6.27
N SER A 71 -21.14 3.14 5.39
CA SER A 71 -20.89 3.36 3.97
C SER A 71 -20.45 4.81 3.75
N PHE A 72 -19.75 5.08 2.66
CA PHE A 72 -19.27 6.41 2.35
C PHE A 72 -19.40 6.71 0.87
N VAL A 73 -19.60 7.99 0.55
CA VAL A 73 -19.63 8.51 -0.82
C VAL A 73 -18.71 9.72 -0.88
N TRP A 74 -17.95 9.84 -1.97
CA TRP A 74 -17.20 11.07 -2.25
C TRP A 74 -18.15 12.14 -2.78
N LYS A 75 -18.10 13.34 -2.20
CA LYS A 75 -18.86 14.50 -2.66
C LYS A 75 -17.90 15.58 -3.14
N ASP A 76 -18.14 16.08 -4.34
CA ASP A 76 -17.36 17.19 -4.91
C ASP A 76 -17.65 18.46 -4.12
N HIS A 77 -16.60 19.24 -3.83
CA HIS A 77 -16.69 20.48 -3.06
C HIS A 77 -15.47 21.34 -3.39
N SER A 78 -15.63 22.26 -4.35
CA SER A 78 -14.54 23.05 -4.93
C SER A 78 -13.81 23.95 -3.94
N GLU A 79 -14.48 24.40 -2.89
CA GLU A 79 -13.91 25.26 -1.83
C GLU A 79 -13.29 24.45 -0.68
N GLY A 80 -13.41 23.12 -0.71
CA GLY A 80 -12.84 22.23 0.29
C GLY A 80 -11.33 22.03 0.12
N ASN A 81 -10.70 21.45 1.15
CA ASN A 81 -9.26 21.10 1.12
C ASN A 81 -9.00 19.59 1.09
N GLN A 82 -10.03 18.74 1.19
CA GLN A 82 -9.82 17.29 1.17
C GLN A 82 -9.73 16.80 -0.27
N ARG A 83 -8.80 15.86 -0.49
CA ARG A 83 -8.55 15.19 -1.77
C ARG A 83 -8.19 13.74 -1.50
N TYR A 84 -8.41 12.87 -2.48
CA TYR A 84 -7.92 11.49 -2.47
C TYR A 84 -6.89 11.28 -3.57
N ILE A 85 -6.04 10.27 -3.40
CA ILE A 85 -5.04 9.91 -4.40
C ILE A 85 -5.69 9.11 -5.54
N LYS A 86 -5.39 9.50 -6.78
CA LYS A 86 -5.70 8.75 -8.00
C LYS A 86 -4.43 8.11 -8.51
N GLN A 87 -4.49 6.82 -8.82
CA GLN A 87 -3.34 6.10 -9.32
C GLN A 87 -2.88 6.67 -10.68
N LYS A 88 -1.59 7.03 -10.79
CA LYS A 88 -0.96 7.55 -12.01
C LYS A 88 -0.03 6.52 -12.64
N MET A 89 0.81 5.89 -11.81
CA MET A 89 1.73 4.82 -12.26
C MET A 89 0.98 3.51 -12.48
N ASP A 90 1.45 2.66 -13.40
CA ASP A 90 0.97 1.29 -13.56
C ASP A 90 1.01 0.48 -12.24
N ARG A 91 0.01 -0.38 -12.03
CA ARG A 91 -0.14 -1.21 -10.82
C ARG A 91 1.00 -2.22 -10.67
N GLY A 92 1.37 -2.89 -11.75
CA GLY A 92 2.45 -3.87 -11.73
C GLY A 92 3.78 -3.23 -11.38
N ARG A 93 4.07 -2.07 -11.98
CA ARG A 93 5.28 -1.29 -11.68
C ARG A 93 5.30 -0.78 -10.24
N LEU A 94 4.20 -0.23 -9.74
CA LEU A 94 4.10 0.22 -8.34
C LEU A 94 4.23 -0.95 -7.36
N GLY A 95 3.63 -2.11 -7.68
CA GLY A 95 3.78 -3.34 -6.92
C GLY A 95 5.24 -3.80 -6.84
N ARG A 96 5.96 -3.81 -7.97
CA ARG A 96 7.39 -4.15 -7.97
C ARG A 96 8.20 -3.22 -7.08
N ILE A 97 7.97 -1.90 -7.15
CA ILE A 97 8.67 -0.93 -6.29
C ILE A 97 8.40 -1.20 -4.81
N LEU A 98 7.15 -1.48 -4.44
CA LEU A 98 6.80 -1.82 -3.06
C LEU A 98 7.51 -3.10 -2.61
N GLU A 99 7.47 -4.15 -3.43
CA GLU A 99 8.10 -5.42 -3.10
C GLU A 99 9.62 -5.31 -3.02
N ASP A 100 10.24 -4.57 -3.94
CA ASP A 100 11.69 -4.29 -3.92
C ASP A 100 12.11 -3.61 -2.61
N LEU A 101 11.31 -2.67 -2.10
CA LEU A 101 11.58 -2.02 -0.81
C LEU A 101 11.39 -2.96 0.38
N MET A 102 10.50 -3.93 0.28
CA MET A 102 10.23 -4.89 1.35
C MET A 102 11.31 -5.98 1.46
N VAL A 103 11.94 -6.36 0.34
CA VAL A 103 12.97 -7.40 0.33
C VAL A 103 14.33 -6.90 0.79
N ILE A 104 14.57 -5.58 0.73
CA ILE A 104 15.80 -4.95 1.23
C ILE A 104 15.79 -5.06 2.77
N PRO A 105 16.77 -5.75 3.37
CA PRO A 105 16.87 -5.80 4.83
C PRO A 105 17.23 -4.40 5.38
N PRO A 106 16.80 -4.06 6.61
CA PRO A 106 17.21 -2.82 7.25
C PRO A 106 18.73 -2.81 7.47
N ASP A 107 19.36 -1.65 7.29
CA ASP A 107 20.77 -1.48 7.64
C ASP A 107 20.96 -1.68 9.15
N LYS A 108 21.97 -2.48 9.50
CA LYS A 108 22.39 -2.64 10.90
C LYS A 108 23.18 -1.39 11.29
N HIS A 109 22.48 -0.36 11.77
CA HIS A 109 23.07 0.80 12.42
C HIS A 109 23.47 0.49 13.86
#